data_AF-A0A2J0U816-F1
#
_entry.id   AF-A0A2J0U816-F1
#
_cell.length_a   1.000
_cell.length_b   1.000
_cell.length_c   1.000
_cell.angle_alpha   90.00
_cell.angle_beta   90.00
_cell.angle_gamma   90.00
#
_symmetry.space_group_name_H-M   'P 1'
#
loop_
_entity.id
_entity.type
_entity.pdbx_description
1 polymer ?
#
loop_
_entity_poly.entity_id
_entity_poly.type
_entity_poly.pdbx_seq_one_letter_code
_entity_poly.pdbx_strand_id
1 'polypeptide(L)'
;MPKAGILRAAVLLLPMLGGCSIHQFQHTEWKSDWVDVSSGAIFPGNSTTLPLDRISTLDPDGEAAIAKWMLEHLLVVVSASEVEAKIGPMPLSDLKPAPGESVYLVRAASDESRGKFIGYVNDKGLLIMYGVMGGCGEQKQRVVAVSLREKPANVFGRCSAAL
;
A
#
# COMPACT_ATOMS: atom_id res chain seq x y z
N MET A 1 -52.21 -52.65 -12.34
CA MET A 1 -51.37 -51.61 -12.97
C MET A 1 -50.33 -51.12 -11.97
N PRO A 2 -49.08 -51.62 -11.99
CA PRO A 2 -47.97 -51.03 -11.27
C PRO A 2 -47.10 -50.18 -12.22
N LYS A 3 -46.84 -48.92 -11.87
CA LYS A 3 -45.91 -48.05 -12.60
C LYS A 3 -44.48 -48.39 -12.19
N ALA A 4 -43.68 -48.86 -13.15
CA ALA A 4 -42.24 -48.99 -13.02
C ALA A 4 -41.60 -47.60 -13.06
N GLY A 5 -40.93 -47.21 -11.98
CA GLY A 5 -40.06 -46.03 -11.92
C GLY A 5 -38.64 -46.43 -12.29
N ILE A 6 -38.21 -46.01 -13.47
CA ILE A 6 -36.89 -46.26 -14.06
C ILE A 6 -35.79 -45.54 -13.28
N LEU A 7 -34.66 -46.23 -13.11
CA LEU A 7 -33.37 -45.74 -12.59
C LEU A 7 -32.98 -44.37 -13.15
N ARG A 8 -32.40 -43.52 -12.29
CA ARG A 8 -31.29 -42.64 -12.69
C ARG A 8 -30.21 -42.59 -11.62
N ALA A 9 -29.11 -43.28 -11.93
CA ALA A 9 -27.82 -43.11 -11.30
C ALA A 9 -27.11 -41.86 -11.86
N ALA A 10 -26.24 -41.31 -11.01
CA ALA A 10 -25.10 -40.44 -11.30
C ALA A 10 -25.37 -39.05 -11.91
N VAL A 11 -25.22 -38.02 -11.06
CA VAL A 11 -24.38 -36.84 -11.38
C VAL A 11 -23.66 -36.42 -10.09
N LEU A 12 -22.44 -36.95 -9.92
CA LEU A 12 -21.41 -36.37 -9.07
C LEU A 12 -20.79 -35.20 -9.82
N LEU A 13 -21.15 -33.96 -9.47
CA LEU A 13 -20.38 -32.76 -9.81
C LEU A 13 -20.43 -31.80 -8.61
N LEU A 14 -19.51 -32.04 -7.67
CA LEU A 14 -19.11 -31.05 -6.68
C LEU A 14 -18.55 -29.83 -7.41
N PRO A 15 -18.95 -28.59 -7.08
CA PRO A 15 -18.29 -27.42 -7.60
C PRO A 15 -16.92 -27.30 -6.92
N MET A 16 -15.89 -27.87 -7.53
CA MET A 16 -14.52 -27.41 -7.33
C MET A 16 -14.35 -26.10 -8.11
N LEU A 17 -14.89 -25.01 -7.58
CA LEU A 17 -14.39 -23.69 -7.93
C LEU A 17 -13.40 -23.32 -6.84
N GLY A 18 -12.14 -23.61 -7.17
CA GLY A 18 -10.97 -23.21 -6.43
C GLY A 18 -11.02 -21.73 -6.09
N GLY A 19 -10.64 -21.43 -4.86
CA GLY A 19 -10.69 -20.10 -4.31
C GLY A 19 -9.96 -19.09 -5.19
N CYS A 20 -10.65 -18.00 -5.50
CA CYS A 20 -9.98 -16.72 -5.47
C CYS A 20 -9.47 -16.54 -4.05
N SER A 21 -8.22 -16.93 -3.81
CA SER A 21 -7.45 -16.42 -2.69
C SER A 21 -7.32 -14.92 -2.97
N ILE A 22 -8.32 -14.16 -2.55
CA ILE A 22 -8.15 -12.74 -2.34
C ILE A 22 -7.01 -12.72 -1.33
N HIS A 23 -5.83 -12.27 -1.74
CA HIS A 23 -4.77 -11.93 -0.80
C HIS A 23 -5.41 -10.94 0.16
N GLN A 24 -5.94 -11.46 1.27
CA GLN A 24 -6.48 -10.69 2.35
C GLN A 24 -5.23 -10.05 2.93
N PHE A 25 -4.95 -8.84 2.48
CA PHE A 25 -3.88 -8.02 3.02
C PHE A 25 -4.10 -8.05 4.53
N GLN A 26 -3.19 -8.71 5.25
CA GLN A 26 -3.16 -8.58 6.68
C GLN A 26 -2.90 -7.11 6.95
N HIS A 27 -3.97 -6.40 7.30
CA HIS A 27 -3.87 -5.05 7.79
C HIS A 27 -3.21 -5.14 9.15
N THR A 28 -1.88 -5.10 9.18
CA THR A 28 -1.17 -4.80 10.41
C THR A 28 -1.57 -3.38 10.77
N GLU A 29 -2.32 -3.20 11.85
CA GLU A 29 -2.75 -1.87 12.28
C GLU A 29 -1.57 -1.13 12.93
N TRP A 30 -1.40 0.14 12.56
CA TRP A 30 -0.52 1.05 13.27
C TRP A 30 -1.15 1.36 14.63
N LYS A 31 -0.68 0.73 15.70
CA LYS A 31 -1.10 1.04 17.06
C LYS A 31 -0.46 2.37 17.48
N SER A 32 -1.25 3.45 17.41
CA SER A 32 -0.90 4.74 18.03
C SER A 32 -1.97 5.07 19.07
N ASP A 33 -1.54 5.24 20.32
CA ASP A 33 -2.42 5.53 21.47
C ASP A 33 -2.73 7.03 21.63
N TRP A 34 -2.26 7.87 20.71
CA TRP A 34 -2.30 9.32 20.85
C TRP A 34 -2.79 9.93 19.54
N VAL A 35 -3.75 10.87 19.61
CA VAL A 35 -4.18 11.68 18.45
C VAL A 35 -4.03 13.13 18.90
N ASP A 36 -3.22 13.91 18.20
CA ASP A 36 -3.08 15.34 18.50
C ASP A 36 -4.18 16.13 17.77
N VAL A 37 -5.28 16.33 18.48
CA VAL A 37 -6.43 17.12 18.02
C VAL A 37 -6.21 18.63 18.11
N SER A 38 -5.12 19.10 18.72
CA SER A 38 -4.90 20.53 18.98
C SER A 38 -4.57 21.32 17.70
N SER A 39 -4.06 20.62 16.68
CA SER A 39 -3.69 21.18 15.38
C SER A 39 -4.86 21.36 14.39
N GLY A 40 -6.07 20.88 14.74
CA GLY A 40 -7.18 20.78 13.79
C GLY A 40 -7.03 19.66 12.75
N ALA A 41 -5.94 18.88 12.80
CA ALA A 41 -5.69 17.72 11.96
C ALA A 41 -5.51 16.45 12.81
N ILE A 42 -6.03 15.30 12.36
CA ILE A 42 -5.83 14.01 13.02
C ILE A 42 -4.54 13.39 12.48
N PHE A 43 -3.51 13.28 13.32
CA PHE A 43 -2.30 12.52 13.01
C PHE A 43 -2.01 11.45 14.06
N PRO A 44 -1.28 10.38 13.70
CA PRO A 44 -0.84 9.38 14.67
C PRO A 44 0.09 10.05 15.67
N GLY A 45 -0.21 9.97 16.95
CA GLY A 45 0.63 10.52 17.99
C GLY A 45 1.88 9.68 18.22
N ASN A 46 2.86 10.30 18.85
CA ASN A 46 4.26 9.84 18.89
C ASN A 46 4.84 9.58 17.49
N SER A 47 4.47 10.41 16.50
CA SER A 47 5.06 10.37 15.17
C SER A 47 5.48 11.76 14.72
N THR A 48 6.41 11.81 13.77
CA THR A 48 6.78 13.04 13.08
C THR A 48 6.24 12.98 11.66
N THR A 49 5.49 14.00 11.25
CA THR A 49 5.03 14.14 9.87
C THR A 49 6.23 14.37 8.97
N LEU A 50 6.35 13.57 7.90
CA LEU A 50 7.34 13.80 6.87
C LEU A 50 6.98 15.08 6.09
N PRO A 51 7.95 15.97 5.84
CA PRO A 51 7.76 17.07 4.90
C PRO A 51 7.26 16.56 3.54
N LEU A 52 6.37 17.32 2.90
CA LEU A 52 5.70 16.87 1.66
C LEU A 52 6.68 16.67 0.49
N ASP A 53 7.84 17.32 0.50
CA ASP A 53 8.94 17.12 -0.45
C ASP A 53 9.71 15.80 -0.23
N ARG A 54 9.36 15.03 0.81
CA ARG A 54 9.96 13.71 1.12
C ARG A 54 9.13 12.55 0.61
N ILE A 55 7.97 12.79 0.00
CA ILE A 55 7.13 11.74 -0.60
C ILE A 55 6.76 12.16 -2.01
N SER A 56 6.89 11.22 -2.95
CA SER A 56 6.44 11.43 -4.33
C SER A 56 5.77 10.20 -4.90
N THR A 57 4.81 10.44 -5.80
CA THR A 57 4.21 9.39 -6.63
C THR A 57 5.11 9.10 -7.82
N LEU A 58 5.20 7.84 -8.20
CA LEU A 58 5.93 7.43 -9.40
C LEU A 58 5.10 7.72 -10.67
N ASP A 59 5.75 7.65 -11.82
CA ASP A 59 5.04 7.60 -13.09
C ASP A 59 4.17 6.33 -13.17
N PRO A 60 2.99 6.36 -13.82
CA PRO A 60 2.07 5.22 -13.78
C PRO A 60 2.63 3.90 -14.32
N ASP A 61 3.41 3.94 -15.41
CA ASP A 61 3.94 2.73 -16.05
C ASP A 61 5.07 2.11 -15.21
N GLY A 62 6.00 2.93 -14.72
CA GLY A 62 7.05 2.54 -13.79
C GLY A 62 6.48 2.02 -12.47
N GLU A 63 5.48 2.71 -11.91
CA GLU A 63 4.80 2.28 -10.68
C GLU A 63 4.21 0.89 -10.81
N ALA A 64 3.48 0.62 -11.90
CA ALA A 64 2.82 -0.67 -12.10
C ALA A 64 3.84 -1.83 -12.19
N ALA A 65 4.96 -1.62 -12.89
CA ALA A 65 6.02 -2.61 -13.00
C ALA A 65 6.69 -2.90 -11.63
N ILE A 66 6.97 -1.84 -10.87
CA ILE A 66 7.56 -1.93 -9.52
C ILE A 66 6.59 -2.60 -8.55
N ALA A 67 5.32 -2.19 -8.55
CA ALA A 67 4.28 -2.76 -7.70
C ALA A 67 4.13 -4.26 -7.93
N LYS A 68 4.08 -4.69 -9.19
CA LYS A 68 4.03 -6.10 -9.56
C LYS A 68 5.26 -6.86 -9.06
N TRP A 69 6.46 -6.34 -9.29
CA TRP A 69 7.70 -6.97 -8.84
C TRP A 69 7.77 -7.08 -7.31
N MET A 70 7.42 -6.02 -6.58
CA MET A 70 7.37 -6.03 -5.11
C MET A 70 6.36 -7.05 -4.58
N LEU A 71 5.22 -7.22 -5.24
CA LEU A 71 4.21 -8.23 -4.88
C LEU A 71 4.72 -9.66 -5.08
N GLU A 72 5.31 -9.95 -6.23
CA GLU A 72 5.89 -11.27 -6.55
C GLU A 72 6.98 -11.68 -5.54
N HIS A 73 7.70 -10.71 -4.98
CA HIS A 73 8.77 -10.93 -4.00
C HIS A 73 8.33 -10.66 -2.55
N LEU A 74 7.05 -10.41 -2.30
CA LEU A 74 6.48 -10.11 -0.97
C LEU A 74 7.13 -8.91 -0.24
N LEU A 75 7.70 -7.97 -0.97
CA LEU A 75 8.43 -6.81 -0.44
C LEU A 75 7.49 -5.67 -0.10
N VAL A 76 7.46 -5.19 1.15
CA VAL A 76 6.69 -3.99 1.54
C VAL A 76 7.49 -2.70 1.33
N VAL A 77 8.82 -2.79 1.46
CA VAL A 77 9.75 -1.69 1.26
C VAL A 77 11.08 -2.18 0.67
N VAL A 78 11.60 -1.42 -0.28
CA VAL A 78 12.85 -1.69 -0.97
C VAL A 78 13.60 -0.39 -1.24
N SER A 79 14.93 -0.43 -1.35
CA SER A 79 15.68 0.76 -1.78
C SER A 79 15.46 1.03 -3.27
N ALA A 80 15.32 2.29 -3.67
CA ALA A 80 15.15 2.62 -5.09
C ALA A 80 16.33 2.10 -5.93
N SER A 81 17.56 2.22 -5.43
CA SER A 81 18.79 1.73 -6.07
C SER A 81 18.79 0.22 -6.33
N GLU A 82 18.20 -0.58 -5.44
CA GLU A 82 18.10 -2.03 -5.62
C GLU A 82 17.17 -2.38 -6.77
N VAL A 83 16.08 -1.62 -6.92
CA VAL A 83 15.09 -1.86 -7.97
C VAL A 83 15.58 -1.30 -9.31
N GLU A 84 16.30 -0.17 -9.33
CA GLU A 84 16.93 0.35 -10.55
C GLU A 84 17.85 -0.69 -11.21
N ALA A 85 18.61 -1.42 -10.39
CA ALA A 85 19.47 -2.51 -10.85
C ALA A 85 18.70 -3.72 -11.43
N LYS A 86 17.38 -3.80 -11.25
CA LYS A 86 16.54 -4.94 -11.67
C LYS A 86 15.54 -4.59 -12.78
N ILE A 87 14.93 -3.43 -12.70
CA ILE A 87 13.80 -3.01 -13.54
C ILE A 87 14.22 -1.90 -14.53
N GLY A 88 15.36 -1.23 -14.30
CA GLY A 88 15.87 -0.14 -15.13
C GLY A 88 15.77 1.22 -14.43
N PRO A 89 16.23 2.31 -15.09
CA PRO A 89 16.25 3.64 -14.50
C PRO A 89 14.84 4.06 -14.08
N MET A 90 14.72 4.54 -12.83
CA MET A 90 13.44 4.94 -12.29
C MET A 90 13.08 6.36 -12.69
N PRO A 91 11.82 6.61 -13.05
CA PRO A 91 11.29 7.96 -13.11
C PRO A 91 10.98 8.41 -11.67
N LEU A 92 12.02 8.60 -10.86
CA LEU A 92 11.88 9.28 -9.58
C LEU A 92 11.51 10.72 -9.89
N SER A 93 10.22 11.02 -9.82
CA SER A 93 9.67 12.36 -9.97
C SER A 93 10.18 13.23 -8.81
N ASP A 94 10.85 14.35 -9.14
CA ASP A 94 11.15 15.56 -8.35
C ASP A 94 11.56 15.45 -6.86
N LEU A 95 11.76 14.24 -6.35
CA LEU A 95 12.08 13.97 -4.96
C LEU A 95 13.53 14.36 -4.74
N LYS A 96 13.77 15.25 -3.77
CA LYS A 96 15.11 15.75 -3.44
C LYS A 96 15.51 15.25 -2.06
N PRO A 97 16.21 14.10 -1.95
CA PRO A 97 16.67 13.57 -0.67
C PRO A 97 17.52 14.59 0.09
N ALA A 98 17.37 14.63 1.41
CA ALA A 98 18.15 15.52 2.24
C ALA A 98 19.55 14.91 2.37
N PRO A 99 20.56 15.70 2.76
CA PRO A 99 21.87 15.14 3.05
C PRO A 99 21.79 13.97 4.02
N GLY A 100 22.29 12.80 3.61
CA GLY A 100 22.26 11.57 4.40
C GLY A 100 20.98 10.74 4.30
N GLU A 101 20.04 11.10 3.42
CA GLU A 101 18.84 10.31 3.13
C GLU A 101 19.01 9.46 1.87
N SER A 102 18.29 8.34 1.83
CA SER A 102 18.12 7.47 0.68
C SER A 102 16.64 7.41 0.29
N VAL A 103 16.39 7.07 -0.98
CA VAL A 103 15.02 6.87 -1.48
C VAL A 103 14.61 5.42 -1.30
N TYR A 104 13.48 5.21 -0.65
CA TYR A 104 12.83 3.92 -0.49
C TYR A 104 11.51 3.91 -1.25
N LEU A 105 11.22 2.78 -1.88
CA LEU A 105 9.94 2.51 -2.51
C LEU A 105 9.08 1.70 -1.55
N VAL A 106 7.88 2.19 -1.32
CA VAL A 106 7.03 1.78 -0.22
C VAL A 106 5.65 1.42 -0.77
N ARG A 107 5.15 0.22 -0.44
CA ARG A 107 3.76 -0.13 -0.76
C ARG A 107 2.80 0.78 0.00
N ALA A 108 1.83 1.33 -0.70
CA ALA A 108 0.81 2.23 -0.20
C ALA A 108 -0.58 1.83 -0.73
N ALA A 109 -1.61 2.56 -0.30
CA ALA A 109 -2.97 2.40 -0.76
C ALA A 109 -3.58 3.76 -1.11
N SER A 110 -4.35 3.82 -2.18
CA SER A 110 -5.14 4.99 -2.57
C SER A 110 -6.39 4.56 -3.31
N ASP A 111 -7.38 5.44 -3.42
CA ASP A 111 -8.49 5.25 -4.37
C ASP A 111 -8.20 5.88 -5.75
N GLU A 112 -6.96 6.33 -5.99
CA GLU A 112 -6.50 7.01 -7.20
C GLU A 112 -7.28 8.29 -7.57
N SER A 113 -8.03 8.84 -6.63
CA SER A 113 -8.69 10.12 -6.81
C SER A 113 -7.69 11.29 -6.71
N ARG A 114 -8.15 12.48 -6.33
CA ARG A 114 -7.32 13.69 -6.22
C ARG A 114 -6.77 13.91 -4.81
N GLY A 115 -6.65 12.86 -4.03
CA GLY A 115 -6.00 12.89 -2.72
C GLY A 115 -4.47 13.01 -2.80
N LYS A 116 -3.84 13.04 -1.62
CA LYS A 116 -2.39 13.18 -1.46
C LYS A 116 -1.84 12.18 -0.45
N PHE A 117 -0.61 11.72 -0.69
CA PHE A 117 0.12 10.92 0.27
C PHE A 117 0.78 11.80 1.35
N ILE A 118 0.67 11.38 2.59
CA ILE A 118 1.28 11.99 3.77
C ILE A 118 1.95 10.87 4.56
N GLY A 119 3.20 11.10 4.96
CA GLY A 119 3.97 10.13 5.72
C GLY A 119 4.15 10.53 7.16
N TYR A 120 4.20 9.53 8.03
CA TYR A 120 4.50 9.68 9.44
C TYR A 120 5.56 8.66 9.82
N VAL A 121 6.57 9.10 10.57
CA VAL A 121 7.68 8.24 10.98
C VAL A 121 7.89 8.27 12.49
N ASN A 122 8.24 7.12 13.07
CA ASN A 122 8.73 7.00 14.44
C ASN A 122 9.54 5.69 14.60
N ASP A 123 9.78 5.28 15.85
CA ASP A 123 10.48 4.04 16.21
C ASP A 123 9.80 2.75 15.71
N LYS A 124 8.49 2.78 15.44
CA LYS A 124 7.73 1.62 14.91
C LYS A 124 7.88 1.46 13.41
N GLY A 125 8.16 2.54 12.68
CA GLY A 125 8.37 2.52 11.24
C GLY A 125 7.73 3.69 10.52
N LEU A 126 7.20 3.42 9.33
CA LEU A 126 6.62 4.41 8.43
C LEU A 126 5.13 4.13 8.19
N LEU A 127 4.27 5.10 8.45
CA LEU A 127 2.88 5.11 8.03
C LEU A 127 2.73 6.03 6.81
N ILE A 128 2.21 5.49 5.71
CA ILE A 128 1.78 6.26 4.54
C ILE A 128 0.25 6.33 4.56
N MET A 129 -0.26 7.54 4.72
CA MET A 129 -1.69 7.84 4.58
C MET A 129 -1.97 8.50 3.24
N TYR A 130 -3.01 8.04 2.55
CA TYR A 130 -3.59 8.76 1.42
C TYR A 130 -4.82 9.53 1.91
N GLY A 131 -4.73 10.86 1.92
CA GLY A 131 -5.80 11.75 2.33
C GLY A 131 -6.58 12.26 1.12
N VAL A 132 -7.89 12.05 1.11
CA VAL A 132 -8.83 12.56 0.09
C VAL A 132 -9.98 13.29 0.77
N MET A 133 -10.54 14.32 0.12
CA MET A 133 -11.78 14.92 0.59
C MET A 133 -12.96 13.96 0.39
N GLY A 134 -13.59 13.55 1.49
CA GLY A 134 -14.68 12.58 1.47
C GLY A 134 -14.20 11.14 1.70
N GLY A 135 -15.10 10.18 1.55
CA GLY A 135 -14.78 8.76 1.77
C GLY A 135 -13.79 8.23 0.74
N CYS A 136 -12.88 7.38 1.21
CA CYS A 136 -12.03 6.60 0.31
C CYS A 136 -12.87 5.64 -0.54
N GLY A 137 -12.67 5.69 -1.86
CA GLY A 137 -13.25 4.73 -2.79
C GLY A 137 -12.60 3.34 -2.71
N GLU A 138 -12.77 2.56 -3.79
CA GLU A 138 -12.13 1.26 -3.94
C GLU A 138 -10.60 1.40 -3.81
N GLN A 139 -10.02 0.64 -2.88
CA GLN A 139 -8.60 0.71 -2.58
C GLN A 139 -7.78 0.00 -3.65
N LYS A 140 -6.84 0.73 -4.26
CA LYS A 140 -5.82 0.20 -5.14
C LYS A 140 -4.47 0.22 -4.47
N GLN A 141 -3.68 -0.80 -4.78
CA GLN A 141 -2.30 -0.89 -4.33
C GLN A 141 -1.45 0.08 -5.12
N ARG A 142 -0.63 0.84 -4.40
CA ARG A 142 0.25 1.85 -4.97
C ARG A 142 1.68 1.63 -4.49
N VAL A 143 2.63 2.26 -5.16
CA VAL A 143 4.00 2.41 -4.69
C VAL A 143 4.35 3.89 -4.71
N VAL A 144 4.87 4.37 -3.58
CA VAL A 144 5.36 5.74 -3.44
C VAL A 144 6.84 5.73 -3.13
N ALA A 145 7.54 6.75 -3.62
CA ALA A 145 8.92 7.02 -3.25
C ALA A 145 8.96 7.88 -1.99
N VAL A 146 9.78 7.49 -1.02
CA VAL A 146 9.90 8.18 0.27
C VAL A 146 11.39 8.38 0.58
N SER A 147 11.77 9.60 0.90
CA SER A 147 13.13 9.94 1.32
C SER A 147 13.27 9.77 2.84
N LEU A 148 14.17 8.88 3.28
CA LEU A 148 14.41 8.59 4.69
C LEU A 148 15.90 8.37 4.94
N ARG A 149 16.34 8.59 6.19
CA ARG A 149 17.72 8.29 6.61
C ARG A 149 18.03 6.79 6.64
N GLU A 150 17.03 5.98 6.97
CA GLU A 150 17.17 4.55 7.14
C GLU A 150 15.95 3.81 6.60
N LYS A 151 16.13 2.54 6.27
CA LYS A 151 15.05 1.68 5.79
C LYS A 151 14.06 1.46 6.95
N PRO A 152 12.76 1.75 6.77
CA PRO A 152 11.78 1.55 7.83
C PRO A 152 11.64 0.05 8.13
N ALA A 153 11.66 -0.30 9.42
CA ALA A 153 11.50 -1.69 9.86
C ALA A 153 10.10 -2.24 9.55
N ASN A 154 9.08 -1.39 9.66
CA ASN A 154 7.70 -1.71 9.30
C ASN A 154 7.11 -0.59 8.46
N VAL A 155 6.20 -0.97 7.57
CA VAL A 155 5.47 -0.05 6.70
C VAL A 155 3.99 -0.33 6.82
N PHE A 156 3.23 0.74 6.93
CA PHE A 156 1.80 0.72 7.11
C PHE A 156 1.17 1.64 6.05
N GLY A 157 0.10 1.18 5.41
CA GLY A 157 -0.59 1.93 4.36
C GLY A 157 -2.07 2.06 4.69
N ARG A 158 -2.63 3.26 4.60
CA ARG A 158 -4.06 3.49 4.81
C ARG A 158 -4.57 4.62 3.91
N CYS A 159 -5.79 4.48 3.41
CA CYS A 159 -6.55 5.60 2.87
C CYS A 159 -7.45 6.17 3.99
N SER A 160 -7.42 7.48 4.18
CA SER A 160 -8.19 8.20 5.19
C SER A 160 -9.05 9.29 4.55
N ALA A 161 -10.29 9.40 5.01
CA ALA A 161 -11.30 10.34 4.54
C ALA A 161 -11.22 11.74 5.19
N ALA A 162 -10.15 12.02 5.94
CA ALA A 162 -10.03 13.24 6.72
C ALA A 162 -8.78 14.02 6.28
N LEU A 163 -9.02 15.13 5.57
CA LEU A 163 -8.14 16.29 5.53
C LEU A 163 -8.94 17.50 6.00
#